data_AF-A0A9D5Z356-F1
#
_entry.id   AF-A0A9D5Z356-F1
#
_cell.length_a   1.000
_cell.length_b   1.000
_cell.length_c   1.000
_cell.angle_alpha   90.00
_cell.angle_beta   90.00
_cell.angle_gamma   90.00
#
_symmetry.space_group_name_H-M   'P 1'
#
loop_
_entity.id
_entity.type
_entity.pdbx_description
1 polymer ?
#
loop_
_entity_poly.entity_id
_entity_poly.type
_entity_poly.pdbx_seq_one_letter_code
_entity_poly.pdbx_strand_id
1 'polypeptide(L)'
;MTMESHSNKPLPAEIQILAEERVGQIRTHQPETIAELEPECLAELTAVLGLSDYINHQLQRHPEWITTLVEEVKETDICLFYRVMLQKKLEDVNDEEVTKRVLRDFRNRHMVRIAWQDFMSHGTIEQSLCDISTLAETLIINARDWMYKKLCEQYGTPMDADGRAQTLLIMGMGKLGGGELNFSSDIDLIFTYPESGHTQGGRRELDNQQFFTRLGQKLIALLDQVTVDGFVYRVDMRLRPYGESGPLVCSFNALEHYYQDQGREWERYALVKARVLGAVCQDKKDLISLLRPFIYRRYIDFSAIESLRKMKQLIAQEVRRRQLTDNIKLGAGGIREAEFIVQNFQLMHGGRQPDLRKQNIFLAIESVFNHGFLDYNLMVELRSCYNFLRKAENLLQALSDMQTQTLPDNSLDWQRLCWAIGVESEKVLRQQIQKVMTKINQQFLNSVGGENEENEQETWAEQLWEETELEHAQKVLIAQGIEDSALIPALLKWRVQVQKKPIGPRGRDTLDKLMPYMLVEILNHSPAINVFIPVSQVIEQIVCRTTYLELLFENPGARKQLVRLCKASPWIAEQLA
;
A
#
# COMPACT_ATOMS: atom_id res chain seq x y z
N MET A 1 5.56 27.24 -7.63
CA MET A 1 6.60 27.56 -8.63
C MET A 1 6.00 27.31 -9.98
N THR A 2 5.90 28.35 -10.82
CA THR A 2 5.50 28.26 -12.23
C THR A 2 6.47 27.33 -12.95
N MET A 3 5.96 26.28 -13.59
CA MET A 3 6.78 25.30 -14.32
C MET A 3 7.19 25.92 -15.65
N GLU A 4 8.44 26.37 -15.75
CA GLU A 4 9.05 26.56 -17.06
C GLU A 4 9.30 25.18 -17.65
N SER A 5 8.80 24.94 -18.87
CA SER A 5 9.03 23.68 -19.58
C SER A 5 10.53 23.39 -19.70
N HIS A 6 10.93 22.14 -19.50
CA HIS A 6 12.34 21.74 -19.63
C HIS A 6 12.82 21.60 -21.08
N SER A 7 11.97 21.87 -22.08
CA SER A 7 12.28 21.69 -23.52
C SER A 7 13.57 22.38 -23.98
N ASN A 8 14.02 23.44 -23.30
CA ASN A 8 15.26 24.19 -23.64
C ASN A 8 16.43 23.97 -22.67
N LYS A 9 16.30 23.09 -21.68
CA LYS A 9 17.35 22.86 -20.67
C LYS A 9 18.42 21.92 -21.25
N PRO A 10 19.71 22.29 -21.26
CA PRO A 10 20.76 21.42 -21.80
C PRO A 10 20.86 20.13 -21.00
N LEU A 11 21.07 19.01 -21.70
CA LEU A 11 21.33 17.72 -21.07
C LEU A 11 22.78 17.66 -20.56
N PRO A 12 23.04 16.97 -19.43
CA PRO A 12 24.39 16.58 -19.04
C PRO A 12 25.08 15.79 -20.16
N ALA A 13 26.40 15.94 -20.30
CA ALA A 13 27.15 15.38 -21.43
C ALA A 13 26.96 13.86 -21.60
N GLU A 14 26.94 13.11 -20.49
CA GLU A 14 26.73 11.66 -20.49
C GLU A 14 25.32 11.29 -21.01
N ILE A 15 24.29 12.03 -20.59
CA ILE A 15 22.91 11.83 -21.04
C ILE A 15 22.75 12.24 -22.51
N GLN A 16 23.41 13.33 -22.94
CA GLN A 16 23.39 13.80 -24.32
C GLN A 16 23.96 12.75 -25.28
N ILE A 17 25.11 12.16 -24.95
CA ILE A 17 25.74 11.11 -25.77
C ILE A 17 24.79 9.91 -25.90
N LEU A 18 24.22 9.47 -24.76
CA LEU A 18 23.28 8.36 -24.74
C LEU A 18 22.00 8.64 -25.56
N ALA A 19 21.47 9.86 -25.45
CA ALA A 19 20.31 10.31 -26.20
C ALA A 19 20.54 10.28 -27.71
N GLU A 20 21.68 10.81 -28.17
CA GLU A 20 22.05 10.83 -29.59
C GLU A 20 22.21 9.42 -30.16
N GLU A 21 22.83 8.51 -29.39
CA GLU A 21 22.96 7.10 -29.79
C GLU A 21 21.58 6.45 -30.00
N ARG A 22 20.66 6.66 -29.05
CA ARG A 22 19.30 6.08 -29.08
C ARG A 22 18.46 6.61 -30.23
N VAL A 23 18.54 7.92 -30.52
CA VAL A 23 17.90 8.50 -31.69
C VAL A 23 18.50 7.94 -32.99
N GLY A 24 19.82 7.74 -33.04
CA GLY A 24 20.49 7.10 -34.17
C GLY A 24 20.00 5.68 -34.43
N GLN A 25 19.76 4.90 -33.37
CA GLN A 25 19.19 3.55 -33.46
C GLN A 25 17.78 3.58 -34.05
N ILE A 26 16.90 4.49 -33.60
CA ILE A 26 15.54 4.63 -34.15
C ILE A 26 15.60 5.10 -35.61
N ARG A 27 16.43 6.10 -35.93
CA ARG A 27 16.59 6.62 -37.30
C ARG A 27 17.04 5.54 -38.29
N THR A 28 17.85 4.58 -37.84
CA THR A 28 18.32 3.47 -38.69
C THR A 28 17.17 2.53 -39.08
N HIS A 29 16.21 2.32 -38.18
CA HIS A 29 15.08 1.40 -38.41
C HIS A 29 13.85 2.09 -39.01
N GLN A 30 13.62 3.36 -38.68
CA GLN A 30 12.51 4.20 -39.18
C GLN A 30 12.98 5.62 -39.50
N PRO A 31 13.64 5.83 -40.66
CA PRO A 31 14.17 7.14 -41.03
C PRO A 31 13.07 8.17 -41.31
N GLU A 32 11.94 7.75 -41.88
CA GLU A 32 10.80 8.63 -42.21
C GLU A 32 10.18 9.25 -40.96
N THR A 33 9.94 8.43 -39.93
CA THR A 33 9.41 8.87 -38.62
C THR A 33 10.23 9.99 -37.99
N ILE A 34 11.56 9.96 -38.12
CA ILE A 34 12.43 10.99 -37.55
C ILE A 34 12.54 12.21 -38.48
N ALA A 35 12.51 12.02 -39.80
CA ALA A 35 12.65 13.09 -40.77
C ALA A 35 11.43 14.02 -40.83
N GLU A 36 10.25 13.51 -40.49
CA GLU A 36 8.99 14.27 -40.49
C GLU A 36 8.76 15.08 -39.21
N LEU A 37 9.58 14.88 -38.16
CA LEU A 37 9.42 15.59 -36.89
C LEU A 37 9.93 17.03 -36.97
N GLU A 38 9.13 17.94 -36.43
CA GLU A 38 9.56 19.32 -36.18
C GLU A 38 10.81 19.34 -35.27
N PRO A 39 11.75 20.29 -35.46
CA PRO A 39 13.01 20.33 -34.70
C PRO A 39 12.84 20.34 -33.17
N GLU A 40 11.79 21.00 -32.68
CA GLU A 40 11.46 21.05 -31.25
C GLU A 40 11.00 19.68 -30.73
N CYS A 41 10.14 18.98 -31.47
CA CYS A 41 9.69 17.64 -31.13
C CYS A 41 10.84 16.63 -31.16
N LEU A 42 11.76 16.76 -32.12
CA LEU A 42 12.96 15.93 -32.18
C LEU A 42 13.88 16.19 -30.98
N ALA A 43 14.04 17.44 -30.54
CA ALA A 43 14.84 17.77 -29.37
C ALA A 43 14.26 17.15 -28.09
N GLU A 44 12.94 17.26 -27.87
CA GLU A 44 12.28 16.62 -26.72
C GLU A 44 12.37 15.09 -26.78
N LEU A 45 12.10 14.49 -27.95
CA LEU A 45 12.25 13.04 -28.17
C LEU A 45 13.66 12.59 -27.81
N THR A 46 14.68 13.32 -28.27
CA THR A 46 16.08 13.06 -27.96
C THR A 46 16.31 13.09 -26.44
N ALA A 47 15.83 14.12 -25.76
CA ALA A 47 15.97 14.25 -24.32
C ALA A 47 15.33 13.08 -23.54
N VAL A 48 14.06 12.75 -23.83
CA VAL A 48 13.37 11.67 -23.10
C VAL A 48 14.00 10.29 -23.34
N LEU A 49 14.53 10.05 -24.54
CA LEU A 49 15.25 8.81 -24.83
C LEU A 49 16.54 8.69 -24.01
N GLY A 50 17.25 9.78 -23.73
CA GLY A 50 18.42 9.76 -22.83
C GLY A 50 18.04 9.62 -21.35
N LEU A 51 16.90 10.19 -20.95
CA LEU A 51 16.45 10.26 -19.55
C LEU A 51 15.82 8.97 -19.05
N SER A 52 15.17 8.18 -19.91
CA SER A 52 14.46 6.96 -19.52
C SER A 52 14.81 5.78 -20.41
N ASP A 53 15.29 4.72 -19.78
CA ASP A 53 15.52 3.42 -20.41
C ASP A 53 14.20 2.75 -20.77
N TYR A 54 13.16 2.94 -19.95
CA TYR A 54 11.81 2.48 -20.24
C TYR A 54 11.25 3.09 -21.54
N ILE A 55 11.29 4.43 -21.68
CA ILE A 55 10.81 5.11 -22.89
C ILE A 55 11.60 4.62 -24.11
N ASN A 56 12.92 4.53 -24.00
CA ASN A 56 13.76 4.05 -25.09
C ASN A 56 13.38 2.63 -25.53
N HIS A 57 13.28 1.67 -24.60
CA HIS A 57 12.93 0.30 -24.95
C HIS A 57 11.55 0.20 -25.62
N GLN A 58 10.57 0.96 -25.15
CA GLN A 58 9.23 0.96 -25.73
C GLN A 58 9.21 1.57 -27.13
N LEU A 59 9.88 2.70 -27.34
CA LEU A 59 9.91 3.37 -28.65
C LEU A 59 10.81 2.67 -29.68
N GLN A 60 11.79 1.87 -29.24
CA GLN A 60 12.50 0.97 -30.15
C GLN A 60 11.63 -0.20 -30.60
N ARG A 61 10.77 -0.71 -29.72
CA ARG A 61 9.83 -1.79 -30.04
C ARG A 61 8.65 -1.31 -30.88
N HIS A 62 8.16 -0.11 -30.58
CA HIS A 62 6.98 0.52 -31.18
C HIS A 62 7.30 1.92 -31.72
N PRO A 63 8.21 2.02 -32.72
CA PRO A 63 8.59 3.31 -33.27
C PRO A 63 7.42 4.03 -33.97
N GLU A 64 6.38 3.30 -34.39
CA GLU A 64 5.14 3.87 -34.92
C GLU A 64 4.36 4.73 -33.90
N TRP A 65 4.63 4.61 -32.60
CA TRP A 65 3.98 5.45 -31.59
C TRP A 65 4.49 6.89 -31.62
N ILE A 66 5.73 7.11 -32.08
CA ILE A 66 6.43 8.41 -31.98
C ILE A 66 5.62 9.52 -32.63
N THR A 67 5.13 9.31 -33.86
CA THR A 67 4.40 10.33 -34.64
C THR A 67 3.17 10.85 -33.91
N THR A 68 2.44 9.97 -33.22
CA THR A 68 1.25 10.36 -32.43
C THR A 68 1.62 10.91 -31.06
N LEU A 69 2.65 10.35 -30.41
CA LEU A 69 3.00 10.72 -29.04
C LEU A 69 3.52 12.15 -28.94
N VAL A 70 4.28 12.64 -29.92
CA VAL A 70 4.84 14.01 -29.90
C VAL A 70 3.76 15.10 -29.85
N GLU A 71 2.56 14.82 -30.36
CA GLU A 71 1.40 15.70 -30.25
C GLU A 71 0.65 15.45 -28.94
N GLU A 72 0.36 14.17 -28.63
CA GLU A 72 -0.43 13.76 -27.46
C GLU A 72 0.21 14.09 -26.10
N VAL A 73 1.55 14.23 -26.02
CA VAL A 73 2.25 14.60 -24.78
C VAL A 73 1.94 16.02 -24.33
N LYS A 74 1.41 16.87 -25.19
CA LYS A 74 0.99 18.24 -24.82
C LYS A 74 -0.46 18.30 -24.33
N GLU A 75 -1.22 17.22 -24.49
CA GLU A 75 -2.63 17.15 -24.10
C GLU A 75 -2.80 16.59 -22.67
N THR A 76 -3.60 17.27 -21.85
CA THR A 76 -3.88 16.87 -20.46
C THR A 76 -5.11 15.97 -20.34
N ASP A 77 -6.00 15.96 -21.33
CA ASP A 77 -7.36 15.42 -21.18
C ASP A 77 -7.55 14.05 -21.84
N ILE A 78 -6.50 13.48 -22.44
CA ILE A 78 -6.54 12.17 -23.14
C ILE A 78 -7.05 11.05 -22.22
N CYS A 79 -6.73 11.12 -20.92
CA CYS A 79 -7.15 10.10 -19.95
C CYS A 79 -8.67 9.96 -19.85
N LEU A 80 -9.44 11.02 -20.14
CA LEU A 80 -10.91 10.99 -20.19
C LEU A 80 -11.45 10.05 -21.27
N PHE A 81 -10.65 9.78 -22.31
CA PHE A 81 -11.04 8.95 -23.45
C PHE A 81 -10.48 7.53 -23.39
N TYR A 82 -9.63 7.18 -22.40
CA TYR A 82 -9.02 5.85 -22.30
C TYR A 82 -10.03 4.71 -22.38
N ARG A 83 -11.17 4.85 -21.70
CA ARG A 83 -12.23 3.83 -21.71
C ARG A 83 -12.76 3.55 -23.11
N VAL A 84 -13.11 4.60 -23.86
CA VAL A 84 -13.67 4.45 -25.21
C VAL A 84 -12.62 3.91 -26.17
N MET A 85 -11.37 4.41 -26.07
CA MET A 85 -10.27 3.93 -26.90
C MET A 85 -9.97 2.45 -26.70
N LEU A 86 -9.91 1.99 -25.44
CA LEU A 86 -9.63 0.59 -25.14
C LEU A 86 -10.81 -0.31 -25.51
N GLN A 87 -12.05 0.13 -25.26
CA GLN A 87 -13.24 -0.63 -25.64
C GLN A 87 -13.26 -0.88 -27.15
N LYS A 88 -13.01 0.14 -27.97
CA LYS A 88 -12.92 0.01 -29.44
C LYS A 88 -11.84 -0.99 -29.88
N LYS A 89 -10.70 -1.04 -29.19
CA LYS A 89 -9.63 -2.01 -29.49
C LYS A 89 -10.00 -3.46 -29.11
N LEU A 90 -10.96 -3.65 -28.20
CA LEU A 90 -11.38 -4.97 -27.71
C LEU A 90 -12.68 -5.49 -28.33
N GLU A 91 -13.44 -4.65 -29.04
CA GLU A 91 -14.77 -4.99 -29.60
C GLU A 91 -14.78 -6.27 -30.44
N ASP A 92 -13.80 -6.44 -31.33
CA ASP A 92 -13.69 -7.59 -32.24
C ASP A 92 -12.71 -8.67 -31.77
N VAL A 93 -12.14 -8.51 -30.57
CA VAL A 93 -11.15 -9.46 -30.04
C VAL A 93 -11.86 -10.59 -29.31
N ASN A 94 -11.71 -11.81 -29.83
CA ASN A 94 -12.31 -13.01 -29.24
C ASN A 94 -11.31 -13.95 -28.57
N ASP A 95 -10.01 -13.75 -28.82
CA ASP A 95 -8.92 -14.60 -28.35
C ASP A 95 -8.26 -14.03 -27.10
N GLU A 96 -7.97 -14.89 -26.11
CA GLU A 96 -7.40 -14.48 -24.82
C GLU A 96 -5.96 -13.94 -24.96
N GLU A 97 -5.15 -14.51 -25.86
CA GLU A 97 -3.77 -14.07 -26.08
C GLU A 97 -3.72 -12.74 -26.84
N VAL A 98 -4.63 -12.53 -27.80
CA VAL A 98 -4.79 -11.22 -28.46
C VAL A 98 -5.23 -10.16 -27.44
N THR A 99 -6.17 -10.47 -26.55
CA THR A 99 -6.59 -9.57 -25.47
C THR A 99 -5.43 -9.21 -24.56
N LYS A 100 -4.60 -10.19 -24.16
CA LYS A 100 -3.40 -9.94 -23.35
C LYS A 100 -2.44 -8.95 -24.01
N ARG A 101 -2.19 -9.11 -25.31
CA ARG A 101 -1.34 -8.18 -26.08
C ARG A 101 -1.95 -6.77 -26.12
N VAL A 102 -3.23 -6.64 -26.48
CA VAL A 102 -3.92 -5.35 -26.58
C VAL A 102 -3.87 -4.58 -25.25
N LEU A 103 -4.08 -5.25 -24.11
CA LEU A 103 -4.01 -4.61 -22.79
C LEU A 103 -2.59 -4.11 -22.46
N ARG A 104 -1.55 -4.87 -22.82
CA ARG A 104 -0.14 -4.51 -22.57
C ARG A 104 0.32 -3.38 -23.46
N ASP A 105 0.00 -3.42 -24.74
CA ASP A 105 0.31 -2.35 -25.69
C ASP A 105 -0.36 -1.04 -25.26
N PHE A 106 -1.64 -1.11 -24.85
CA PHE A 106 -2.37 0.06 -24.37
C PHE A 106 -1.75 0.65 -23.11
N ARG A 107 -1.41 -0.20 -22.12
CA ARG A 107 -0.70 0.24 -20.90
C ARG A 107 0.63 0.89 -21.27
N ASN A 108 1.48 0.20 -22.03
CA ASN A 108 2.84 0.65 -22.30
C ASN A 108 2.85 1.98 -23.06
N ARG A 109 2.02 2.13 -24.10
CA ARG A 109 1.91 3.37 -24.87
C ARG A 109 1.53 4.57 -24.00
N HIS A 110 0.51 4.43 -23.16
CA HIS A 110 0.06 5.54 -22.32
C HIS A 110 1.01 5.80 -21.14
N MET A 111 1.68 4.78 -20.61
CA MET A 111 2.74 4.97 -19.62
C MET A 111 3.97 5.68 -20.22
N VAL A 112 4.31 5.44 -21.49
CA VAL A 112 5.34 6.23 -22.21
C VAL A 112 4.92 7.69 -22.31
N ARG A 113 3.66 7.97 -22.69
CA ARG A 113 3.12 9.34 -22.75
C ARG A 113 3.23 10.05 -21.40
N ILE A 114 2.81 9.39 -20.32
CA ILE A 114 2.83 9.97 -18.97
C ILE A 114 4.28 10.19 -18.50
N ALA A 115 5.19 9.22 -18.73
CA ALA A 115 6.61 9.38 -18.41
C ALA A 115 7.22 10.57 -19.14
N TRP A 116 6.93 10.72 -20.43
CA TRP A 116 7.40 11.85 -21.24
C TRP A 116 6.95 13.18 -20.63
N GLN A 117 5.66 13.30 -20.30
CA GLN A 117 5.12 14.48 -19.64
C GLN A 117 5.81 14.80 -18.30
N ASP A 118 6.09 13.77 -17.50
CA ASP A 118 6.76 13.91 -16.20
C ASP A 118 8.22 14.37 -16.37
N PHE A 119 8.97 13.80 -17.31
CA PHE A 119 10.37 14.19 -17.57
C PHE A 119 10.48 15.61 -18.12
N MET A 120 9.58 16.01 -19.03
CA MET A 120 9.57 17.36 -19.61
C MET A 120 8.90 18.41 -18.71
N SER A 121 8.32 18.00 -17.58
CA SER A 121 7.52 18.85 -16.69
C SER A 121 6.35 19.55 -17.40
N HIS A 122 5.68 18.86 -18.34
CA HIS A 122 4.49 19.34 -19.04
C HIS A 122 3.22 19.28 -18.16
N GLY A 123 3.24 18.46 -17.11
CA GLY A 123 2.12 18.27 -16.19
C GLY A 123 2.53 18.37 -14.72
N THR A 124 1.53 18.48 -13.85
CA THR A 124 1.74 18.36 -12.41
C THR A 124 1.85 16.88 -12.01
N ILE A 125 2.52 16.61 -10.89
CA ILE A 125 2.52 15.26 -10.32
C ILE A 125 1.09 14.79 -10.00
N GLU A 126 0.21 15.68 -9.56
CA GLU A 126 -1.21 15.34 -9.29
C GLU A 126 -1.92 14.84 -10.56
N GLN A 127 -1.62 15.45 -11.72
CA GLN A 127 -2.13 14.99 -13.01
C GLN A 127 -1.56 13.62 -13.40
N SER A 128 -0.25 13.43 -13.28
CA SER A 128 0.40 12.13 -13.57
C SER A 128 -0.19 10.99 -12.73
N LEU A 129 -0.35 11.22 -11.42
CA LEU A 129 -0.98 10.26 -10.51
C LEU A 129 -2.44 9.95 -10.90
N CYS A 130 -3.20 10.95 -11.34
CA CYS A 130 -4.57 10.79 -11.83
C CYS A 130 -4.61 9.98 -13.14
N ASP A 131 -3.75 10.30 -14.11
CA ASP A 131 -3.68 9.66 -15.41
C ASP A 131 -3.31 8.18 -15.29
N ILE A 132 -2.32 7.85 -14.45
CA ILE A 132 -1.91 6.46 -14.17
C ILE A 132 -3.06 5.70 -13.51
N SER A 133 -3.74 6.32 -12.55
CA SER A 133 -4.87 5.69 -11.86
C SER A 133 -6.06 5.44 -12.78
N THR A 134 -6.34 6.40 -13.68
CA THR A 134 -7.40 6.30 -14.69
C THR A 134 -7.08 5.22 -15.72
N LEU A 135 -5.81 5.12 -16.13
CA LEU A 135 -5.32 4.05 -17.00
C LEU A 135 -5.51 2.68 -16.35
N ALA A 136 -5.07 2.52 -15.09
CA ALA A 136 -5.21 1.28 -14.34
C ALA A 136 -6.67 0.85 -14.20
N GLU A 137 -7.55 1.75 -13.77
CA GLU A 137 -8.98 1.49 -13.65
C GLU A 137 -9.60 1.10 -15.00
N THR A 138 -9.22 1.80 -16.08
CA THR A 138 -9.69 1.49 -17.43
C THR A 138 -9.30 0.08 -17.86
N LEU A 139 -8.04 -0.31 -17.66
CA LEU A 139 -7.53 -1.63 -18.01
C LEU A 139 -8.22 -2.74 -17.19
N ILE A 140 -8.36 -2.55 -15.88
CA ILE A 140 -9.01 -3.50 -14.97
C ILE A 140 -10.47 -3.71 -15.37
N ILE A 141 -11.23 -2.64 -15.57
CA ILE A 141 -12.67 -2.72 -15.86
C ILE A 141 -12.93 -3.32 -17.24
N ASN A 142 -12.17 -2.93 -18.27
CA ASN A 142 -12.34 -3.51 -19.60
C ASN A 142 -11.91 -4.98 -19.64
N ALA A 143 -10.83 -5.36 -18.96
CA ALA A 143 -10.42 -6.77 -18.86
C ALA A 143 -11.48 -7.61 -18.12
N ARG A 144 -12.06 -7.07 -17.04
CA ARG A 144 -13.17 -7.71 -16.32
C ARG A 144 -14.37 -7.89 -17.23
N ASP A 145 -14.81 -6.85 -17.92
CA ASP A 145 -16.02 -6.87 -18.74
C ASP A 145 -15.87 -7.84 -19.93
N TRP A 146 -14.69 -7.84 -20.56
CA TRP A 146 -14.35 -8.79 -21.63
C TRP A 146 -14.40 -10.24 -21.12
N MET A 147 -13.74 -10.54 -20.01
CA MET A 147 -13.70 -11.89 -19.45
C MET A 147 -15.07 -12.34 -18.91
N TYR A 148 -15.85 -11.42 -18.32
CA TYR A 148 -17.21 -11.69 -17.86
C TYR A 148 -18.10 -12.14 -19.02
N LYS A 149 -18.04 -11.43 -20.16
CA LYS A 149 -18.77 -11.80 -21.38
C LYS A 149 -18.38 -13.20 -21.86
N LYS A 150 -17.08 -13.51 -21.92
CA LYS A 150 -16.57 -14.83 -22.33
C LYS A 150 -17.02 -15.96 -21.41
N LEU A 151 -17.00 -15.74 -20.10
CA LEU A 151 -17.49 -16.75 -19.16
C LEU A 151 -19.02 -16.90 -19.21
N CYS A 152 -19.77 -15.82 -19.47
CA CYS A 152 -21.21 -15.91 -19.67
C CYS A 152 -21.58 -16.74 -20.91
N GLU A 153 -20.84 -16.60 -22.02
CA GLU A 153 -21.03 -17.42 -23.24
C GLU A 153 -20.86 -18.92 -22.95
N GLN A 154 -19.99 -19.27 -22.00
CA GLN A 154 -19.70 -20.66 -21.64
C GLN A 154 -20.64 -21.24 -20.56
N TYR A 155 -20.86 -20.47 -19.49
CA TYR A 155 -21.48 -20.94 -18.24
C TYR A 155 -22.82 -20.27 -17.93
N GLY A 156 -23.27 -19.32 -18.74
CA GLY A 156 -24.46 -18.52 -18.48
C GLY A 156 -24.18 -17.32 -17.58
N THR A 157 -25.19 -16.48 -17.41
CA THR A 157 -25.11 -15.24 -16.64
C THR A 157 -25.39 -15.52 -15.16
N PRO A 158 -24.52 -15.13 -14.22
CA PRO A 158 -24.79 -15.25 -12.78
C PRO A 158 -25.99 -14.38 -12.38
N MET A 159 -27.02 -15.01 -11.81
CA MET A 159 -28.24 -14.34 -11.36
C MET A 159 -28.38 -14.47 -9.84
N ASP A 160 -29.06 -13.51 -9.21
CA ASP A 160 -29.58 -13.66 -7.84
C ASP A 160 -30.88 -14.51 -7.81
N ALA A 161 -31.50 -14.62 -6.63
CA ALA A 161 -32.74 -15.38 -6.44
C ALA A 161 -33.94 -14.78 -7.20
N ASP A 162 -33.93 -13.47 -7.47
CA ASP A 162 -34.97 -12.75 -8.20
C ASP A 162 -34.73 -12.73 -9.72
N GLY A 163 -33.67 -13.40 -10.19
CA GLY A 163 -33.30 -13.45 -11.61
C GLY A 163 -32.60 -12.18 -12.11
N ARG A 164 -32.08 -11.32 -11.23
CA ARG A 164 -31.29 -10.14 -11.62
C ARG A 164 -29.83 -10.53 -11.83
N ALA A 165 -29.26 -10.05 -12.93
CA ALA A 165 -27.87 -10.31 -13.27
C ALA A 165 -26.92 -9.63 -12.30
N GLN A 166 -25.90 -10.37 -11.86
CA GLN A 166 -24.89 -9.89 -10.93
C GLN A 166 -23.54 -9.71 -11.63
N THR A 167 -22.74 -8.75 -11.18
CA THR A 167 -21.41 -8.50 -11.75
C THR A 167 -20.32 -8.62 -10.69
N LEU A 168 -19.08 -8.88 -11.14
CA LEU A 168 -17.93 -8.81 -10.26
C LEU A 168 -17.61 -7.35 -9.94
N LEU A 169 -17.68 -7.00 -8.66
CA LEU A 169 -17.22 -5.72 -8.16
C LEU A 169 -15.77 -5.84 -7.72
N ILE A 170 -15.02 -4.78 -8.02
CA ILE A 170 -13.58 -4.71 -7.73
C ILE A 170 -13.36 -3.47 -6.88
N MET A 171 -12.86 -3.65 -5.66
CA MET A 171 -12.37 -2.55 -4.83
C MET A 171 -10.88 -2.36 -5.12
N GLY A 172 -10.51 -1.19 -5.62
CA GLY A 172 -9.14 -0.74 -5.61
C GLY A 172 -8.78 -0.25 -4.21
N MET A 173 -7.67 -0.75 -3.69
CA MET A 173 -7.15 -0.42 -2.36
C MET A 173 -5.96 0.53 -2.49
N GLY A 174 -5.49 1.06 -1.36
CA GLY A 174 -4.28 1.89 -1.30
C GLY A 174 -4.29 3.03 -2.32
N LYS A 175 -3.22 3.13 -3.11
CA LYS A 175 -3.06 4.22 -4.08
C LYS A 175 -4.04 4.14 -5.26
N LEU A 176 -4.42 2.95 -5.71
CA LEU A 176 -5.43 2.79 -6.76
C LEU A 176 -6.81 3.26 -6.27
N GLY A 177 -7.16 2.88 -5.04
CA GLY A 177 -8.39 3.35 -4.41
C GLY A 177 -8.42 4.87 -4.22
N GLY A 178 -7.28 5.45 -3.82
CA GLY A 178 -7.09 6.90 -3.72
C GLY A 178 -7.04 7.66 -5.05
N GLY A 179 -6.91 6.98 -6.19
CA GLY A 179 -6.69 7.64 -7.47
C GLY A 179 -5.33 8.34 -7.54
N GLU A 180 -4.30 7.73 -6.95
CA GLU A 180 -2.96 8.29 -6.79
C GLU A 180 -1.82 7.27 -7.00
N LEU A 181 -2.00 6.34 -7.96
CA LEU A 181 -1.00 5.35 -8.33
C LEU A 181 0.32 5.98 -8.80
N ASN A 182 1.45 5.43 -8.36
CA ASN A 182 2.75 5.74 -8.95
C ASN A 182 2.93 5.05 -10.31
N PHE A 183 4.00 5.45 -10.99
CA PHE A 183 4.48 4.85 -12.24
C PHE A 183 4.58 3.32 -12.20
N SER A 184 5.33 2.76 -11.24
CA SER A 184 5.50 1.31 -11.09
C SER A 184 4.98 0.85 -9.73
N SER A 185 3.68 0.57 -9.67
CA SER A 185 3.01 0.04 -8.48
C SER A 185 2.21 -1.22 -8.75
N ASP A 186 2.16 -2.07 -7.73
CA ASP A 186 1.19 -3.14 -7.67
C ASP A 186 -0.22 -2.55 -7.55
N ILE A 187 -1.22 -3.26 -8.06
CA ILE A 187 -2.63 -2.93 -7.86
C ILE A 187 -3.22 -3.83 -6.79
N ASP A 188 -3.46 -3.24 -5.62
CA ASP A 188 -4.10 -3.91 -4.50
C ASP A 188 -5.62 -4.02 -4.74
N LEU A 189 -6.16 -5.23 -4.88
CA LEU A 189 -7.56 -5.46 -5.22
C LEU A 189 -8.28 -6.36 -4.22
N ILE A 190 -9.57 -6.10 -4.02
CA ILE A 190 -10.51 -7.03 -3.36
C ILE A 190 -11.68 -7.27 -4.31
N PHE A 191 -12.00 -8.54 -4.53
CA PHE A 191 -13.10 -8.96 -5.40
C PHE A 191 -14.32 -9.35 -4.58
N THR A 192 -15.50 -8.92 -5.04
CA THR A 192 -16.75 -9.22 -4.38
C THR A 192 -17.94 -9.22 -5.34
N TYR A 193 -19.06 -9.79 -4.91
CA TYR A 193 -20.32 -9.81 -5.64
C TYR A 193 -21.49 -9.70 -4.63
N PRO A 194 -22.68 -9.25 -5.05
CA PRO A 194 -23.78 -8.97 -4.13
C PRO A 194 -24.27 -10.19 -3.34
N GLU A 195 -24.78 -11.20 -4.04
CA GLU A 195 -25.59 -12.26 -3.44
C GLU A 195 -25.28 -13.65 -4.03
N SER A 196 -25.46 -14.68 -3.20
CA SER A 196 -25.43 -16.07 -3.67
C SER A 196 -26.52 -16.33 -4.72
N GLY A 197 -26.29 -17.32 -5.59
CA GLY A 197 -27.17 -17.63 -6.70
C GLY A 197 -26.50 -18.55 -7.70
N HIS A 198 -27.08 -18.67 -8.89
CA HIS A 198 -26.61 -19.58 -9.92
C HIS A 198 -26.61 -18.93 -11.30
N THR A 199 -25.78 -19.45 -12.19
CA THR A 199 -25.74 -19.02 -13.58
C THR A 199 -26.92 -19.56 -14.38
N GLN A 200 -27.52 -18.71 -15.23
CA GLN A 200 -28.65 -19.06 -16.09
C GLN A 200 -28.31 -18.86 -17.57
N GLY A 201 -28.88 -19.69 -18.44
CA GLY A 201 -28.71 -19.59 -19.91
C GLY A 201 -27.40 -20.18 -20.46
N GLY A 202 -26.59 -20.84 -19.62
CA GLY A 202 -25.35 -21.51 -20.02
C GLY A 202 -25.53 -22.99 -20.37
N ARG A 203 -24.44 -23.63 -20.85
CA ARG A 203 -24.42 -25.09 -21.08
C ARG A 203 -24.56 -25.89 -19.78
N ARG A 204 -24.17 -25.30 -18.65
CA ARG A 204 -24.22 -25.89 -17.32
C ARG A 204 -24.42 -24.78 -16.29
N GLU A 205 -25.30 -25.04 -15.32
CA GLU A 205 -25.49 -24.19 -14.13
C GLU A 205 -24.27 -24.28 -13.19
N LEU A 206 -23.79 -23.12 -12.75
CA LEU A 206 -22.74 -22.97 -11.75
C LEU A 206 -23.24 -22.11 -10.60
N ASP A 207 -22.79 -22.43 -9.40
CA ASP A 207 -22.91 -21.54 -8.25
C ASP A 207 -22.12 -20.23 -8.51
N ASN A 208 -22.68 -19.08 -8.10
CA ASN A 208 -22.09 -17.76 -8.31
C ASN A 208 -20.70 -17.63 -7.69
N GLN A 209 -20.44 -18.23 -6.52
CA GLN A 209 -19.11 -18.23 -5.91
C GLN A 209 -18.09 -18.90 -6.84
N GLN A 210 -18.47 -20.01 -7.48
CA GLN A 210 -17.60 -20.71 -8.43
C GLN A 210 -17.38 -19.90 -9.70
N PHE A 211 -18.44 -19.29 -10.25
CA PHE A 211 -18.35 -18.44 -11.44
C PHE A 211 -17.42 -17.25 -11.18
N PHE A 212 -17.64 -16.49 -10.12
CA PHE A 212 -16.85 -15.30 -9.81
C PHE A 212 -15.42 -15.63 -9.37
N THR A 213 -15.19 -16.77 -8.71
CA THR A 213 -13.82 -17.23 -8.42
C THR A 213 -13.04 -17.50 -9.71
N ARG A 214 -13.66 -18.16 -10.71
CA ARG A 214 -13.04 -18.38 -12.02
C ARG A 214 -12.78 -17.08 -12.76
N LEU A 215 -13.75 -16.17 -12.76
CA LEU A 215 -13.59 -14.83 -13.35
C LEU A 215 -12.43 -14.07 -12.70
N GLY A 216 -12.33 -14.08 -11.37
CA GLY A 216 -11.24 -13.44 -10.63
C GLY A 216 -9.87 -14.01 -11.00
N GLN A 217 -9.73 -15.34 -11.05
CA GLN A 217 -8.48 -16.01 -11.46
C GLN A 217 -8.08 -15.65 -12.90
N LYS A 218 -9.03 -15.67 -13.83
CA LYS A 218 -8.81 -15.31 -15.23
C LYS A 218 -8.48 -13.82 -15.41
N LEU A 219 -9.12 -12.94 -14.64
CA LEU A 219 -8.83 -11.52 -14.65
C LEU A 219 -7.40 -11.24 -14.14
N ILE A 220 -6.98 -11.88 -13.06
CA ILE A 220 -5.59 -11.78 -12.56
C ILE A 220 -4.62 -12.23 -13.66
N ALA A 221 -4.88 -13.36 -14.33
CA ALA A 221 -4.03 -13.84 -15.41
C ALA A 221 -3.94 -12.86 -16.59
N LEU A 222 -5.03 -12.17 -16.96
CA LEU A 222 -5.00 -11.15 -18.02
C LEU A 222 -4.07 -9.98 -17.66
N LEU A 223 -4.08 -9.55 -16.40
CA LEU A 223 -3.39 -8.37 -15.91
C LEU A 223 -1.92 -8.65 -15.52
N ASP A 224 -1.65 -9.73 -14.82
CA ASP A 224 -0.38 -9.99 -14.11
C ASP A 224 0.60 -10.89 -14.88
N GLN A 225 0.08 -11.82 -15.69
CA GLN A 225 0.93 -12.81 -16.37
C GLN A 225 2.03 -12.13 -17.22
N VAL A 226 3.29 -12.50 -17.03
CA VAL A 226 4.36 -11.98 -17.89
C VAL A 226 4.32 -12.68 -19.26
N THR A 227 4.22 -11.89 -20.32
CA THR A 227 4.25 -12.32 -21.73
C THR A 227 5.45 -11.68 -22.45
N VAL A 228 5.59 -11.90 -23.76
CA VAL A 228 6.59 -11.20 -24.57
C VAL A 228 6.39 -9.69 -24.58
N ASP A 229 5.16 -9.20 -24.34
CA ASP A 229 4.80 -7.78 -24.24
C ASP A 229 4.88 -7.25 -22.79
N GLY A 230 5.44 -8.05 -21.87
CA GLY A 230 5.50 -7.73 -20.44
C GLY A 230 4.21 -8.11 -19.71
N PHE A 231 3.79 -7.28 -18.75
CA PHE A 231 2.59 -7.42 -17.94
C PHE A 231 1.81 -6.10 -17.93
N VAL A 232 0.52 -6.13 -17.53
CA VAL A 232 -0.29 -4.91 -17.40
C VAL A 232 -0.03 -4.26 -16.04
N TYR A 233 -0.33 -4.99 -14.97
CA TYR A 233 0.00 -4.64 -13.59
C TYR A 233 0.21 -5.89 -12.76
N ARG A 234 1.12 -5.82 -11.78
CA ARG A 234 1.23 -6.81 -10.72
C ARG A 234 0.02 -6.71 -9.83
N VAL A 235 -0.69 -7.82 -9.60
CA VAL A 235 -1.93 -7.82 -8.82
C VAL A 235 -1.68 -8.35 -7.42
N ASP A 236 -1.98 -7.53 -6.41
CA ASP A 236 -1.89 -7.92 -5.01
C ASP A 236 -3.30 -8.14 -4.43
N MET A 237 -3.58 -9.36 -3.98
CA MET A 237 -4.86 -9.75 -3.39
C MET A 237 -4.79 -9.92 -1.87
N ARG A 238 -3.68 -9.57 -1.22
CA ARG A 238 -3.41 -9.89 0.20
C ARG A 238 -4.25 -9.08 1.19
N LEU A 239 -4.82 -7.95 0.78
CA LEU A 239 -5.70 -7.13 1.61
C LEU A 239 -7.14 -7.66 1.71
N ARG A 240 -7.48 -8.74 0.98
CA ARG A 240 -8.81 -9.35 1.07
C ARG A 240 -9.02 -10.04 2.43
N PRO A 241 -10.28 -10.24 2.87
CA PRO A 241 -10.58 -10.98 4.10
C PRO A 241 -9.83 -12.31 4.22
N TYR A 242 -9.31 -12.59 5.40
CA TYR A 242 -8.45 -13.74 5.71
C TYR A 242 -7.12 -13.80 4.95
N GLY A 243 -6.74 -12.74 4.23
CA GLY A 243 -5.48 -12.63 3.50
C GLY A 243 -5.32 -13.73 2.44
N GLU A 244 -4.09 -14.24 2.29
CA GLU A 244 -3.75 -15.27 1.30
C GLU A 244 -4.50 -16.59 1.49
N SER A 245 -4.87 -16.92 2.73
CA SER A 245 -5.63 -18.13 3.08
C SER A 245 -7.14 -17.99 2.83
N GLY A 246 -7.61 -16.79 2.53
CA GLY A 246 -9.01 -16.49 2.28
C GLY A 246 -9.48 -16.83 0.87
N PRO A 247 -10.81 -16.98 0.67
CA PRO A 247 -11.37 -17.08 -0.67
C PRO A 247 -10.98 -15.86 -1.51
N LEU A 248 -10.78 -16.08 -2.83
CA LEU A 248 -10.38 -15.02 -3.75
C LEU A 248 -11.46 -13.95 -3.89
N VAL A 249 -12.73 -14.36 -3.82
CA VAL A 249 -13.92 -13.53 -3.97
C VAL A 249 -14.87 -13.81 -2.82
N CYS A 250 -15.48 -12.79 -2.23
CA CYS A 250 -16.48 -12.92 -1.18
C CYS A 250 -17.82 -12.30 -1.60
N SER A 251 -18.94 -12.88 -1.19
CA SER A 251 -20.25 -12.19 -1.28
C SER A 251 -20.30 -10.99 -0.31
N PHE A 252 -21.24 -10.07 -0.50
CA PHE A 252 -21.44 -8.96 0.43
C PHE A 252 -21.71 -9.45 1.85
N ASN A 253 -22.56 -10.47 2.00
CA ASN A 253 -22.84 -11.07 3.30
C ASN A 253 -21.57 -11.60 3.96
N ALA A 254 -20.69 -12.29 3.22
CA ALA A 254 -19.43 -12.80 3.77
C ALA A 254 -18.47 -11.66 4.16
N LEU A 255 -18.39 -10.59 3.37
CA LEU A 255 -17.61 -9.40 3.71
C LEU A 255 -18.13 -8.74 4.99
N GLU A 256 -19.44 -8.57 5.12
CA GLU A 256 -20.06 -7.96 6.28
C GLU A 256 -19.74 -8.73 7.55
N HIS A 257 -19.97 -10.04 7.56
CA HIS A 257 -19.67 -10.90 8.71
C HIS A 257 -18.19 -10.82 9.11
N TYR A 258 -17.28 -10.87 8.12
CA TYR A 258 -15.85 -10.78 8.41
C TYR A 258 -15.47 -9.45 9.09
N TYR A 259 -15.89 -8.32 8.53
CA TYR A 259 -15.49 -7.02 9.07
C TYR A 259 -16.20 -6.69 10.38
N GLN A 260 -17.41 -7.21 10.62
CA GLN A 260 -18.09 -7.07 11.90
C GLN A 260 -17.42 -7.90 13.02
N ASP A 261 -17.06 -9.15 12.74
CA ASP A 261 -16.62 -10.09 13.78
C ASP A 261 -15.10 -10.16 13.96
N GLN A 262 -14.34 -10.02 12.86
CA GLN A 262 -12.91 -10.30 12.80
C GLN A 262 -12.06 -9.13 12.31
N GLY A 263 -12.71 -8.05 11.85
CA GLY A 263 -12.06 -6.88 11.27
C GLY A 263 -11.09 -6.20 12.24
N ARG A 264 -9.85 -6.02 11.80
CA ARG A 264 -8.74 -5.47 12.58
C ARG A 264 -8.58 -3.96 12.37
N GLU A 265 -7.94 -3.31 13.32
CA GLU A 265 -7.70 -1.85 13.31
C GLU A 265 -6.91 -1.39 12.08
N TRP A 266 -5.89 -2.15 11.68
CA TRP A 266 -5.12 -1.84 10.47
C TRP A 266 -5.94 -2.02 9.18
N GLU A 267 -6.95 -2.90 9.16
CA GLU A 267 -7.83 -3.07 8.00
C GLU A 267 -8.73 -1.85 7.83
N ARG A 268 -9.14 -1.18 8.91
CA ARG A 268 -9.82 0.12 8.81
C ARG A 268 -8.95 1.14 8.11
N TYR A 269 -7.68 1.25 8.53
CA TYR A 269 -6.72 2.14 7.89
C TYR A 269 -6.58 1.86 6.39
N ALA A 270 -6.39 0.59 6.00
CA ALA A 270 -6.32 0.22 4.59
C ALA A 270 -7.61 0.57 3.81
N LEU A 271 -8.78 0.37 4.41
CA LEU A 271 -10.08 0.63 3.78
C LEU A 271 -10.45 2.12 3.70
N VAL A 272 -9.75 3.04 4.40
CA VAL A 272 -9.94 4.50 4.20
C VAL A 272 -9.75 4.87 2.73
N LYS A 273 -8.82 4.20 2.06
CA LYS A 273 -8.52 4.41 0.64
C LYS A 273 -9.37 3.57 -0.29
N ALA A 274 -10.14 2.59 0.20
CA ALA A 274 -10.86 1.66 -0.65
C ALA A 274 -11.92 2.36 -1.50
N ARG A 275 -11.91 2.06 -2.81
CA ARG A 275 -12.86 2.59 -3.78
C ARG A 275 -13.30 1.50 -4.74
N VAL A 276 -14.62 1.32 -4.88
CA VAL A 276 -15.18 0.43 -5.91
C VAL A 276 -14.91 1.05 -7.29
N LEU A 277 -14.21 0.31 -8.14
CA LEU A 277 -13.83 0.74 -9.49
C LEU A 277 -15.02 0.64 -10.47
N GLY A 278 -14.94 1.40 -11.55
CA GLY A 278 -15.93 1.42 -12.63
C GLY A 278 -17.13 2.32 -12.36
N ALA A 279 -18.09 2.24 -13.29
CA ALA A 279 -19.28 3.10 -13.31
C ALA A 279 -20.11 2.97 -12.01
N VAL A 280 -20.82 4.06 -11.68
CA VAL A 280 -21.72 4.06 -10.52
C VAL A 280 -22.92 3.15 -10.80
N CYS A 281 -23.17 2.21 -9.90
CA CYS A 281 -24.35 1.33 -9.90
C CYS A 281 -24.91 1.20 -8.48
N GLN A 282 -26.06 0.53 -8.33
CA GLN A 282 -26.70 0.33 -7.03
C GLN A 282 -25.84 -0.56 -6.11
N ASP A 283 -25.35 -1.71 -6.61
CA ASP A 283 -24.49 -2.62 -5.83
C ASP A 283 -23.25 -1.93 -5.25
N LYS A 284 -22.66 -0.99 -6.00
CA LYS A 284 -21.53 -0.17 -5.52
C LYS A 284 -21.93 0.73 -4.34
N LYS A 285 -23.12 1.34 -4.38
CA LYS A 285 -23.63 2.14 -3.27
C LYS A 285 -23.90 1.27 -2.05
N ASP A 286 -24.44 0.08 -2.25
CA ASP A 286 -24.78 -0.87 -1.19
C ASP A 286 -23.50 -1.38 -0.49
N LEU A 287 -22.48 -1.78 -1.26
CA LEU A 287 -21.18 -2.17 -0.72
C LEU A 287 -20.52 -1.04 0.09
N ILE A 288 -20.54 0.20 -0.42
CA ILE A 288 -19.99 1.36 0.31
C ILE A 288 -20.78 1.60 1.61
N SER A 289 -22.10 1.41 1.59
CA SER A 289 -22.95 1.56 2.78
C SER A 289 -22.65 0.48 3.81
N LEU A 290 -22.43 -0.76 3.36
CA LEU A 290 -22.12 -1.94 4.18
C LEU A 290 -20.77 -1.80 4.90
N LEU A 291 -19.73 -1.32 4.21
CA LEU A 291 -18.38 -1.17 4.80
C LEU A 291 -18.23 0.07 5.69
N ARG A 292 -19.06 1.10 5.49
CA ARG A 292 -18.92 2.40 6.17
C ARG A 292 -18.90 2.31 7.70
N PRO A 293 -19.77 1.54 8.39
CA PRO A 293 -19.75 1.45 9.85
C PRO A 293 -18.47 0.81 10.39
N PHE A 294 -17.88 -0.12 9.64
CA PHE A 294 -16.59 -0.71 9.99
C PHE A 294 -15.46 0.31 9.87
N ILE A 295 -15.38 1.02 8.74
CA ILE A 295 -14.26 1.96 8.46
C ILE A 295 -14.34 3.18 9.38
N TYR A 296 -15.52 3.81 9.49
CA TYR A 296 -15.70 5.10 10.14
C TYR A 296 -16.60 4.98 11.37
N ARG A 297 -16.00 4.68 12.52
CA ARG A 297 -16.70 4.57 13.81
C ARG A 297 -17.37 5.89 14.18
N ARG A 298 -18.66 5.83 14.54
CA ARG A 298 -19.42 7.02 14.99
C ARG A 298 -18.95 7.54 16.36
N TYR A 299 -18.49 6.63 17.21
CA TYR A 299 -17.96 6.91 18.53
C TYR A 299 -16.52 6.42 18.59
N ILE A 300 -15.61 7.33 18.95
CA ILE A 300 -14.21 7.03 19.20
C ILE A 300 -14.07 6.94 20.71
N ASP A 301 -13.63 5.78 21.16
CA ASP A 301 -13.29 5.48 22.54
C ASP A 301 -11.76 5.48 22.71
N PHE A 302 -11.30 5.25 23.93
CA PHE A 302 -9.87 5.17 24.22
C PHE A 302 -9.18 4.05 23.42
N SER A 303 -9.88 2.93 23.18
CA SER A 303 -9.32 1.79 22.42
C SER A 303 -9.00 2.15 20.97
N ALA A 304 -9.82 2.97 20.31
CA ALA A 304 -9.56 3.49 18.97
C ALA A 304 -8.30 4.36 18.92
N ILE A 305 -8.12 5.25 19.91
CA ILE A 305 -6.95 6.13 20.00
C ILE A 305 -5.68 5.31 20.23
N GLU A 306 -5.74 4.33 21.13
CA GLU A 306 -4.62 3.46 21.43
C GLU A 306 -4.21 2.61 20.21
N SER A 307 -5.19 2.16 19.42
CA SER A 307 -4.94 1.44 18.17
C SER A 307 -4.18 2.30 17.14
N LEU A 308 -4.50 3.60 17.07
CA LEU A 308 -3.80 4.55 16.20
C LEU A 308 -2.37 4.84 16.71
N ARG A 309 -2.16 4.93 18.03
CA ARG A 309 -0.82 5.04 18.63
C ARG A 309 0.02 3.82 18.33
N LYS A 310 -0.51 2.61 18.51
CA LYS A 310 0.18 1.37 18.15
C LYS A 310 0.57 1.34 16.67
N MET A 311 -0.32 1.80 15.79
CA MET A 311 -0.01 1.90 14.35
C MET A 311 1.11 2.91 14.06
N LYS A 312 1.10 4.08 14.72
CA LYS A 312 2.19 5.07 14.66
C LYS A 312 3.53 4.47 15.10
N GLN A 313 3.53 3.75 16.23
CA GLN A 313 4.72 3.08 16.76
C GLN A 313 5.25 2.02 15.78
N LEU A 314 4.39 1.18 15.21
CA LEU A 314 4.79 0.17 14.21
C LEU A 314 5.42 0.82 12.97
N ILE A 315 4.87 1.94 12.49
CA ILE A 315 5.47 2.70 11.39
C ILE A 315 6.88 3.16 11.74
N ALA A 316 7.08 3.74 12.93
CA ALA A 316 8.36 4.25 13.40
C ALA A 316 9.41 3.14 13.69
N GLN A 317 8.97 2.01 14.25
CA GLN A 317 9.83 0.86 14.51
C GLN A 317 10.31 0.21 13.22
N GLU A 318 9.46 0.11 12.19
CA GLU A 318 9.83 -0.48 10.91
C GLU A 318 10.97 0.26 10.21
N VAL A 319 11.01 1.59 10.36
CA VAL A 319 12.11 2.43 9.86
C VAL A 319 13.44 2.03 10.52
N ARG A 320 13.43 1.92 11.86
CA ARG A 320 14.62 1.57 12.65
C ARG A 320 15.10 0.15 12.36
N ARG A 321 14.17 -0.82 12.31
CA ARG A 321 14.46 -2.24 12.12
C ARG A 321 15.17 -2.52 10.79
N ARG A 322 14.71 -1.90 9.71
CA ARG A 322 15.23 -2.16 8.37
C ARG A 322 16.51 -1.38 8.03
N GLN A 323 16.97 -0.48 8.91
CA GLN A 323 18.12 0.41 8.66
C GLN A 323 18.07 1.08 7.28
N LEU A 324 16.87 1.47 6.84
CA LEU A 324 16.65 1.98 5.48
C LEU A 324 17.36 3.32 5.32
N THR A 325 18.42 3.33 4.52
CA THR A 325 19.03 4.55 4.01
C THR A 325 18.38 4.91 2.68
N ASP A 326 18.27 6.20 2.39
CA ASP A 326 17.84 6.71 1.09
C ASP A 326 16.46 6.23 0.60
N ASN A 327 15.58 5.76 1.49
CA ASN A 327 14.23 5.33 1.12
C ASN A 327 13.18 6.42 1.35
N ILE A 328 12.64 7.00 0.27
CA ILE A 328 11.72 8.16 0.33
C ILE A 328 10.29 7.81 0.78
N LYS A 329 9.93 6.52 0.82
CA LYS A 329 8.60 6.07 1.22
C LYS A 329 8.55 5.60 2.67
N LEU A 330 9.51 4.75 3.04
CA LEU A 330 9.57 4.07 4.33
C LEU A 330 10.54 4.72 5.32
N GLY A 331 11.43 5.60 4.86
CA GLY A 331 12.29 6.38 5.77
C GLY A 331 11.49 7.32 6.67
N ALA A 332 12.11 7.78 7.76
CA ALA A 332 11.51 8.74 8.67
C ALA A 332 11.14 10.03 7.92
N GLY A 333 9.89 10.46 7.99
CA GLY A 333 9.36 11.57 7.21
C GLY A 333 9.01 11.24 5.75
N GLY A 334 9.00 9.97 5.38
CA GLY A 334 8.66 9.53 4.03
C GLY A 334 7.16 9.63 3.71
N ILE A 335 6.83 9.23 2.48
CA ILE A 335 5.46 9.22 1.93
C ILE A 335 4.45 8.52 2.87
N ARG A 336 4.85 7.41 3.52
CA ARG A 336 3.97 6.64 4.41
C ARG A 336 3.60 7.42 5.68
N GLU A 337 4.52 8.21 6.23
CA GLU A 337 4.22 9.05 7.41
C GLU A 337 3.26 10.18 7.03
N ALA A 338 3.43 10.80 5.85
CA ALA A 338 2.50 11.81 5.33
C ALA A 338 1.08 11.24 5.13
N GLU A 339 0.96 10.03 4.59
CA GLU A 339 -0.33 9.33 4.47
C GLU A 339 -0.97 9.08 5.84
N PHE A 340 -0.17 8.66 6.82
CA PHE A 340 -0.66 8.39 8.17
C PHE A 340 -1.22 9.64 8.85
N ILE A 341 -0.52 10.78 8.75
CA ILE A 341 -0.97 12.06 9.33
C ILE A 341 -2.41 12.38 8.88
N VAL A 342 -2.69 12.25 7.58
CA VAL A 342 -4.00 12.59 7.00
C VAL A 342 -5.05 11.53 7.36
N GLN A 343 -4.75 10.25 7.12
CA GLN A 343 -5.72 9.16 7.32
C GLN A 343 -6.12 8.99 8.79
N ASN A 344 -5.23 9.34 9.72
CA ASN A 344 -5.55 9.38 11.13
C ASN A 344 -6.75 10.29 11.43
N PHE A 345 -6.78 11.52 10.88
CA PHE A 345 -7.93 12.42 11.06
C PHE A 345 -9.22 11.82 10.46
N GLN A 346 -9.10 11.13 9.32
CA GLN A 346 -10.24 10.47 8.68
C GLN A 346 -10.82 9.36 9.55
N LEU A 347 -9.97 8.56 10.21
CA LEU A 347 -10.41 7.51 11.12
C LEU A 347 -11.04 8.09 12.40
N MET A 348 -10.44 9.14 12.96
CA MET A 348 -10.90 9.78 14.19
C MET A 348 -12.22 10.54 14.03
N HIS A 349 -12.43 11.19 12.88
CA HIS A 349 -13.53 12.13 12.72
C HIS A 349 -14.50 11.76 11.59
N GLY A 350 -14.11 10.89 10.66
CA GLY A 350 -14.92 10.51 9.50
C GLY A 350 -16.25 9.84 9.85
N GLY A 351 -16.40 9.25 11.04
CA GLY A 351 -17.69 8.72 11.49
C GLY A 351 -18.77 9.80 11.67
N ARG A 352 -18.36 11.00 12.10
CA ARG A 352 -19.26 12.15 12.35
C ARG A 352 -19.24 13.17 11.22
N GLN A 353 -18.15 13.24 10.47
CA GLN A 353 -17.93 14.21 9.40
C GLN A 353 -17.78 13.47 8.06
N PRO A 354 -18.87 13.31 7.28
CA PRO A 354 -18.83 12.61 5.99
C PRO A 354 -17.84 13.18 4.99
N ASP A 355 -17.58 14.49 5.06
CA ASP A 355 -16.64 15.17 4.17
C ASP A 355 -15.20 14.71 4.33
N LEU A 356 -14.82 14.12 5.48
CA LEU A 356 -13.50 13.54 5.69
C LEU A 356 -13.33 12.16 5.04
N ARG A 357 -14.38 11.58 4.43
CA ARG A 357 -14.32 10.23 3.83
C ARG A 357 -13.79 10.23 2.39
N LYS A 358 -12.87 11.15 2.07
CA LYS A 358 -12.23 11.26 0.75
C LYS A 358 -11.13 10.21 0.61
N GLN A 359 -11.19 9.37 -0.41
CA GLN A 359 -10.14 8.38 -0.66
C GLN A 359 -8.85 9.03 -1.17
N ASN A 360 -8.94 10.06 -2.02
CA ASN A 360 -7.78 10.75 -2.56
C ASN A 360 -7.10 11.61 -1.48
N ILE A 361 -5.76 11.52 -1.36
CA ILE A 361 -5.04 12.20 -0.28
C ILE A 361 -5.10 13.72 -0.39
N PHE A 362 -5.08 14.28 -1.59
CA PHE A 362 -5.12 15.74 -1.79
C PHE A 362 -6.47 16.29 -1.35
N LEU A 363 -7.56 15.63 -1.73
CA LEU A 363 -8.91 15.97 -1.27
C LEU A 363 -9.08 15.74 0.24
N ALA A 364 -8.42 14.72 0.80
CA ALA A 364 -8.45 14.45 2.23
C ALA A 364 -7.70 15.55 3.02
N ILE A 365 -6.52 15.99 2.56
CA ILE A 365 -5.77 17.11 3.15
C ILE A 365 -6.63 18.38 3.19
N GLU A 366 -7.26 18.72 2.06
CA GLU A 366 -8.16 19.87 1.97
C GLU A 366 -9.35 19.74 2.93
N SER A 367 -9.95 18.56 3.01
CA SER A 367 -11.08 18.30 3.92
C SER A 367 -10.69 18.42 5.39
N VAL A 368 -9.52 17.89 5.78
CA VAL A 368 -8.98 18.00 7.14
C VAL A 368 -8.73 19.46 7.51
N PHE A 369 -8.17 20.25 6.58
CA PHE A 369 -8.00 21.70 6.76
C PHE A 369 -9.34 22.43 6.90
N ASN A 370 -10.32 22.16 6.03
CA ASN A 370 -11.63 22.83 6.06
C ASN A 370 -12.41 22.59 7.37
N HIS A 371 -12.10 21.52 8.10
CA HIS A 371 -12.67 21.23 9.42
C HIS A 371 -11.86 21.80 10.59
N GLY A 372 -10.75 22.51 10.33
CA GLY A 372 -9.94 23.18 11.34
C GLY A 372 -8.94 22.27 12.07
N PHE A 373 -8.67 21.07 11.58
CA PHE A 373 -7.69 20.16 12.20
C PHE A 373 -6.24 20.45 11.79
N LEU A 374 -6.05 21.14 10.67
CA LEU A 374 -4.77 21.66 10.21
C LEU A 374 -4.91 23.16 10.02
N ASP A 375 -3.86 23.92 10.35
CA ASP A 375 -3.76 25.30 9.92
C ASP A 375 -3.35 25.38 8.43
N TYR A 376 -3.49 26.57 7.85
CA TYR A 376 -3.20 26.79 6.44
C TYR A 376 -1.72 26.52 6.09
N ASN A 377 -0.78 26.89 6.97
CA ASN A 377 0.64 26.73 6.71
C ASN A 377 1.04 25.25 6.71
N LEU A 378 0.54 24.47 7.67
CA LEU A 378 0.75 23.02 7.75
C LEU A 378 0.11 22.30 6.57
N MET A 379 -1.08 22.70 6.14
CA MET A 379 -1.75 22.14 4.97
C MET A 379 -0.90 22.33 3.69
N VAL A 380 -0.47 23.57 3.44
CA VAL A 380 0.35 23.90 2.26
C VAL A 380 1.70 23.19 2.32
N GLU A 381 2.33 23.16 3.49
CA GLU A 381 3.61 22.47 3.70
C GLU A 381 3.49 20.97 3.45
N LEU A 382 2.52 20.30 4.08
CA LEU A 382 2.31 18.85 3.92
C LEU A 382 2.01 18.49 2.46
N ARG A 383 1.15 19.25 1.78
CA ARG A 383 0.85 19.04 0.35
C ARG A 383 2.09 19.23 -0.52
N SER A 384 2.87 20.29 -0.30
CA SER A 384 4.10 20.54 -1.05
C SER A 384 5.15 19.46 -0.82
N CYS A 385 5.32 19.02 0.42
CA CYS A 385 6.24 17.95 0.80
C CYS A 385 5.83 16.62 0.16
N TYR A 386 4.55 16.25 0.24
CA TYR A 386 4.02 15.05 -0.37
C TYR A 386 4.19 15.06 -1.89
N ASN A 387 3.82 16.16 -2.56
CA ASN A 387 4.00 16.33 -4.00
C ASN A 387 5.46 16.17 -4.44
N PHE A 388 6.40 16.75 -3.68
CA PHE A 388 7.82 16.62 -3.98
C PHE A 388 8.31 15.16 -3.90
N LEU A 389 7.96 14.44 -2.83
CA LEU A 389 8.34 13.03 -2.68
C LEU A 389 7.66 12.15 -3.74
N ARG A 390 6.40 12.39 -4.08
CA ARG A 390 5.70 11.67 -5.16
C ARG A 390 6.32 11.94 -6.53
N LYS A 391 6.75 13.18 -6.82
CA LYS A 391 7.45 13.51 -8.08
C LYS A 391 8.78 12.76 -8.16
N ALA A 392 9.56 12.77 -7.08
CA ALA A 392 10.82 12.03 -7.03
C ALA A 392 10.60 10.52 -7.18
N GLU A 393 9.61 9.94 -6.49
CA GLU A 393 9.25 8.52 -6.60
C GLU A 393 8.82 8.15 -8.04
N ASN A 394 7.91 8.93 -8.65
CA ASN A 394 7.43 8.65 -10.01
C ASN A 394 8.55 8.71 -11.04
N LEU A 395 9.38 9.76 -11.01
CA LEU A 395 10.50 9.92 -11.96
C LEU A 395 11.53 8.79 -11.81
N LEU A 396 11.90 8.47 -10.57
CA LEU A 396 12.81 7.37 -10.26
C LEU A 396 12.31 6.04 -10.82
N GLN A 397 11.02 5.76 -10.66
CA GLN A 397 10.41 4.54 -11.20
C GLN A 397 10.31 4.57 -12.73
N ALA A 398 10.06 5.73 -13.32
CA ALA A 398 9.94 5.94 -14.77
C ALA A 398 11.27 5.86 -15.53
N LEU A 399 12.41 5.85 -14.82
CA LEU A 399 13.71 5.58 -15.45
C LEU A 399 13.70 4.22 -16.17
N SER A 400 13.19 3.18 -15.51
CA SER A 400 13.28 1.79 -15.99
C SER A 400 12.04 0.95 -15.73
N ASP A 401 10.90 1.55 -15.37
CA ASP A 401 9.65 0.87 -14.97
C ASP A 401 9.88 -0.13 -13.82
N MET A 402 10.57 0.34 -12.80
CA MET A 402 10.99 -0.46 -11.65
C MET A 402 10.31 0.00 -10.38
N GLN A 403 9.87 -0.95 -9.55
CA GLN A 403 9.26 -0.68 -8.25
C GLN A 403 10.35 -0.39 -7.20
N THR A 404 10.95 0.79 -7.30
CA THR A 404 11.93 1.29 -6.33
C THR A 404 11.37 2.46 -5.53
N GLN A 405 11.78 2.55 -4.27
CA GLN A 405 11.59 3.73 -3.41
C GLN A 405 12.93 4.17 -2.80
N THR A 406 14.04 3.57 -3.22
CA THR A 406 15.38 3.89 -2.75
C THR A 406 16.05 4.76 -3.80
N LEU A 407 16.64 5.89 -3.38
CA LEU A 407 17.31 6.82 -4.29
C LEU A 407 18.46 6.12 -5.05
N PRO A 408 18.88 6.65 -6.21
CA PRO A 408 19.87 6.00 -7.05
C PRO A 408 21.20 5.74 -6.33
N ASP A 409 21.90 4.69 -6.77
CA ASP A 409 23.23 4.32 -6.32
C ASP A 409 24.32 4.61 -7.37
N ASN A 410 23.92 5.07 -8.56
CA ASN A 410 24.81 5.33 -9.69
C ASN A 410 24.70 6.79 -10.17
N SER A 411 25.78 7.30 -10.78
CA SER A 411 25.88 8.72 -11.17
C SER A 411 24.90 9.11 -12.27
N LEU A 412 24.68 8.23 -13.25
CA LEU A 412 23.81 8.50 -14.40
C LEU A 412 22.36 8.77 -13.96
N ASP A 413 21.80 7.89 -13.13
CA ASP A 413 20.43 8.04 -12.65
C ASP A 413 20.27 9.23 -11.69
N TRP A 414 21.32 9.58 -10.92
CA TRP A 414 21.34 10.84 -10.19
C TRP A 414 21.29 12.06 -11.12
N GLN A 415 22.07 12.07 -12.20
CA GLN A 415 22.02 13.16 -13.19
C GLN A 415 20.65 13.26 -13.84
N ARG A 416 20.05 12.13 -14.24
CA ARG A 416 18.69 12.06 -14.81
C ARG A 416 17.64 12.61 -13.86
N LEU A 417 17.66 12.16 -12.60
CA LEU A 417 16.71 12.60 -11.57
C LEU A 417 16.89 14.09 -11.24
N CYS A 418 18.13 14.57 -11.10
CA CYS A 418 18.41 15.99 -10.87
C CYS A 418 17.91 16.85 -12.03
N TRP A 419 18.18 16.42 -13.26
CA TRP A 419 17.75 17.14 -14.45
C TRP A 419 16.22 17.27 -14.49
N ALA A 420 15.50 16.16 -14.29
CA ALA A 420 14.04 16.09 -14.37
C ALA A 420 13.31 16.80 -13.20
N ILE A 421 13.92 16.84 -12.01
CA ILE A 421 13.38 17.60 -10.88
C ILE A 421 13.66 19.11 -11.05
N GLY A 422 14.70 19.48 -11.82
CA GLY A 422 15.07 20.87 -12.03
C GLY A 422 16.15 21.37 -11.06
N VAL A 423 17.02 20.50 -10.57
CA VAL A 423 18.10 20.83 -9.63
C VAL A 423 19.48 20.58 -10.22
N GLU A 424 20.47 21.32 -9.72
CA GLU A 424 21.82 21.37 -10.31
C GLU A 424 22.70 20.16 -10.00
N SER A 425 22.51 19.52 -8.84
CA SER A 425 23.37 18.42 -8.40
C SER A 425 22.70 17.49 -7.40
N GLU A 426 23.25 16.28 -7.28
CA GLU A 426 22.85 15.27 -6.28
C GLU A 426 22.84 15.85 -4.86
N LYS A 427 23.88 16.62 -4.50
CA LYS A 427 23.99 17.23 -3.16
C LYS A 427 22.80 18.13 -2.84
N VAL A 428 22.39 18.96 -3.81
CA VAL A 428 21.24 19.86 -3.64
C VAL A 428 19.94 19.05 -3.53
N LEU A 429 19.77 18.03 -4.37
CA LEU A 429 18.58 17.18 -4.34
C LEU A 429 18.44 16.44 -3.00
N ARG A 430 19.53 15.83 -2.50
CA ARG A 430 19.57 15.16 -1.20
C ARG A 430 19.20 16.11 -0.07
N GLN A 431 19.72 17.34 -0.08
CA GLN A 431 19.38 18.36 0.92
C GLN A 431 17.90 18.74 0.87
N GLN A 432 17.31 18.85 -0.32
CA GLN A 432 15.87 19.13 -0.47
C GLN A 432 15.02 17.97 0.03
N ILE A 433 15.35 16.73 -0.33
CA ILE A 433 14.66 15.52 0.15
C ILE A 433 14.73 15.45 1.67
N GLN A 434 15.93 15.61 2.25
CA GLN A 434 16.11 15.58 3.70
C GLN A 434 15.28 16.66 4.40
N LYS A 435 15.27 17.89 3.88
CA LYS A 435 14.47 18.99 4.43
C LYS A 435 12.97 18.67 4.37
N VAL A 436 12.49 18.11 3.27
CA VAL A 436 11.09 17.70 3.09
C VAL A 436 10.72 16.59 4.08
N MET A 437 11.55 15.56 4.19
CA MET A 437 11.31 14.45 5.10
C MET A 437 11.34 14.90 6.57
N THR A 438 12.30 15.75 6.97
CA THR A 438 12.34 16.30 8.33
C THR A 438 11.05 17.04 8.70
N LYS A 439 10.47 17.81 7.78
CA LYS A 439 9.19 18.50 8.02
C LYS A 439 8.03 17.54 8.22
N ILE A 440 7.89 16.53 7.37
CA ILE A 440 6.86 15.49 7.52
C ILE A 440 7.05 14.76 8.84
N ASN A 441 8.29 14.40 9.19
CA ASN A 441 8.56 13.67 10.42
C ASN A 441 8.20 14.48 11.67
N GLN A 442 8.49 15.78 11.70
CA GLN A 442 8.06 16.66 12.79
C GLN A 442 6.54 16.66 12.96
N GLN A 443 5.79 16.75 11.85
CA GLN A 443 4.32 16.68 11.88
C GLN A 443 3.82 15.30 12.31
N PHE A 444 4.49 14.22 11.89
CA PHE A 444 4.16 12.85 12.27
C PHE A 444 4.37 12.62 13.77
N LEU A 445 5.48 13.10 14.34
CA LEU A 445 5.75 13.03 15.77
C LEU A 445 4.68 13.77 16.60
N ASN A 446 4.23 14.93 16.11
CA ASN A 446 3.19 15.74 16.73
C ASN A 446 1.76 15.20 16.52
N SER A 447 1.57 14.22 15.62
CA SER A 447 0.27 13.57 15.40
C SER A 447 -0.06 12.58 16.53
N VAL A 448 -1.35 12.30 16.79
CA VAL A 448 -1.89 11.29 17.74
C VAL A 448 -1.04 11.01 19.00
N GLY A 449 -1.50 11.53 20.14
CA GLY A 449 -0.84 11.27 21.43
C GLY A 449 0.46 12.06 21.54
N GLY A 450 0.33 13.36 21.81
CA GLY A 450 1.46 14.26 22.04
C GLY A 450 2.47 13.69 23.04
N GLU A 451 3.71 14.19 22.96
CA GLU A 451 4.89 13.81 23.76
C GLU A 451 4.55 12.99 25.01
N ASN A 452 4.37 11.69 24.83
CA ASN A 452 4.34 10.81 25.96
C ASN A 452 5.80 10.64 26.35
N GLU A 453 6.17 11.23 27.49
CA GLU A 453 7.16 10.71 28.43
C GLU A 453 6.76 9.26 28.85
N GLU A 454 6.54 8.36 27.89
CA GLU A 454 6.34 6.95 28.11
C GLU A 454 7.71 6.37 28.44
N ASN A 455 7.89 5.98 29.71
CA ASN A 455 9.09 5.38 30.28
C ASN A 455 9.82 4.51 29.24
N GLU A 456 11.08 4.85 28.91
CA GLU A 456 11.97 4.02 28.08
C GLU A 456 12.04 2.56 28.59
N GLN A 457 11.71 2.32 29.86
CA GLN A 457 11.64 1.00 30.49
C GLN A 457 10.48 0.10 29.98
N GLU A 458 9.39 0.66 29.43
CA GLU A 458 8.22 -0.13 28.98
C GLU A 458 8.34 -0.55 27.50
N THR A 459 8.98 0.26 26.67
CA THR A 459 9.06 0.04 25.20
C THR A 459 9.98 -1.10 24.78
N TRP A 460 11.06 -1.40 25.50
CA TRP A 460 11.95 -2.53 25.14
C TRP A 460 11.34 -3.88 25.51
N ALA A 461 10.53 -3.96 26.57
CA ALA A 461 9.88 -5.19 26.99
C ALA A 461 8.74 -5.57 26.03
N GLU A 462 8.04 -4.58 25.48
CA GLU A 462 7.11 -4.76 24.37
C GLU A 462 7.83 -5.28 23.11
N GLN A 463 8.97 -4.67 22.75
CA GLN A 463 9.79 -5.16 21.65
C GLN A 463 10.22 -6.62 21.86
N LEU A 464 10.65 -6.97 23.07
CA LEU A 464 11.02 -8.34 23.43
C LEU A 464 9.81 -9.30 23.35
N TRP A 465 8.61 -8.84 23.72
CA TRP A 465 7.38 -9.63 23.63
C TRP A 465 6.89 -9.80 22.18
N GLU A 466 7.12 -8.84 21.30
CA GLU A 466 6.70 -8.95 19.89
C GLU A 466 7.74 -9.70 19.03
N GLU A 467 9.02 -9.69 19.41
CA GLU A 467 10.10 -10.29 18.64
C GLU A 467 10.02 -11.82 18.59
N THR A 468 10.05 -12.39 17.39
CA THR A 468 9.97 -13.84 17.16
C THR A 468 11.30 -14.47 16.79
N GLU A 469 12.28 -13.66 16.40
CA GLU A 469 13.61 -14.15 16.03
C GLU A 469 14.57 -14.18 17.22
N LEU A 470 15.24 -15.33 17.38
CA LEU A 470 16.13 -15.58 18.51
C LEU A 470 17.29 -14.60 18.59
N GLU A 471 17.94 -14.30 17.46
CA GLU A 471 19.08 -13.37 17.43
C GLU A 471 18.67 -11.93 17.78
N HIS A 472 17.53 -11.47 17.28
CA HIS A 472 17.02 -10.13 17.59
C HIS A 472 16.58 -10.01 19.05
N ALA A 473 15.83 -10.99 19.55
CA ALA A 473 15.39 -11.00 20.94
C ALA A 473 16.58 -11.06 21.93
N GLN A 474 17.65 -11.78 21.58
CA GLN A 474 18.89 -11.78 22.36
C GLN A 474 19.57 -10.41 22.37
N LYS A 475 19.64 -9.72 21.22
CA LYS A 475 20.20 -8.36 21.14
C LYS A 475 19.43 -7.38 22.04
N VAL A 476 18.10 -7.48 22.08
CA VAL A 476 17.26 -6.66 22.98
C VAL A 476 17.63 -6.91 24.44
N LEU A 477 17.82 -8.17 24.86
CA LEU A 477 18.20 -8.51 26.24
C LEU A 477 19.60 -8.01 26.61
N ILE A 478 20.57 -8.18 25.71
CA ILE A 478 21.95 -7.72 25.89
C ILE A 478 22.01 -6.19 26.02
N ALA A 479 21.20 -5.46 25.25
CA ALA A 479 21.11 -4.01 25.34
C ALA A 479 20.63 -3.52 26.71
N GLN A 480 19.93 -4.36 27.47
CA GLN A 480 19.50 -4.07 28.85
C GLN A 480 20.51 -4.54 29.92
N GLY A 481 21.67 -5.05 29.52
CA GLY A 481 22.70 -5.55 30.43
C GLY A 481 22.34 -6.86 31.13
N ILE A 482 21.40 -7.63 30.58
CA ILE A 482 20.94 -8.90 31.16
C ILE A 482 21.61 -10.06 30.43
N GLU A 483 22.40 -10.84 31.17
CA GLU A 483 23.08 -12.03 30.65
C GLU A 483 22.35 -13.30 31.10
N ASP A 484 21.34 -13.72 30.33
CA ASP A 484 20.64 -15.00 30.51
C ASP A 484 20.37 -15.68 29.16
N SER A 485 21.32 -16.51 28.72
CA SER A 485 21.28 -17.19 27.42
C SER A 485 20.16 -18.24 27.31
N ALA A 486 19.59 -18.69 28.43
CA ALA A 486 18.54 -19.70 28.47
C ALA A 486 17.13 -19.10 28.37
N LEU A 487 16.96 -17.81 28.69
CA LEU A 487 15.65 -17.16 28.73
C LEU A 487 14.96 -17.05 27.37
N ILE A 488 15.65 -16.52 26.35
CA ILE A 488 15.06 -16.28 25.03
C ILE A 488 14.57 -17.58 24.37
N PRO A 489 15.36 -18.67 24.34
CA PRO A 489 14.86 -19.95 23.83
C PRO A 489 13.61 -20.45 24.57
N ALA A 490 13.55 -20.28 25.89
CA ALA A 490 12.40 -20.68 26.70
C ALA A 490 11.16 -19.83 26.40
N LEU A 491 11.31 -18.51 26.29
CA LEU A 491 10.24 -17.57 25.96
C LEU A 491 9.61 -17.86 24.59
N LEU A 492 10.44 -18.02 23.56
CA LEU A 492 9.97 -18.32 22.20
C LEU A 492 9.24 -19.66 22.14
N LYS A 493 9.79 -20.69 22.79
CA LYS A 493 9.15 -22.02 22.87
C LYS A 493 7.79 -21.94 23.56
N TRP A 494 7.71 -21.25 24.71
CA TRP A 494 6.47 -21.08 25.45
C TRP A 494 5.41 -20.32 24.65
N ARG A 495 5.81 -19.25 23.93
CA ARG A 495 4.89 -18.47 23.08
C ARG A 495 4.20 -19.34 22.03
N VAL A 496 4.95 -20.21 21.35
CA VAL A 496 4.39 -21.15 20.36
C VAL A 496 3.39 -22.13 21.01
N GLN A 497 3.61 -22.53 22.26
CA GLN A 497 2.68 -23.40 22.99
C GLN A 497 1.39 -22.66 23.35
N VAL A 498 1.50 -21.44 23.86
CA VAL A 498 0.35 -20.61 24.24
C VAL A 498 -0.52 -20.24 23.04
N GLN A 499 0.09 -19.95 21.88
CA GLN A 499 -0.64 -19.64 20.65
C GLN A 499 -1.58 -20.76 20.17
N LYS A 500 -1.29 -22.02 20.53
CA LYS A 500 -2.13 -23.18 20.20
C LYS A 500 -3.39 -23.27 21.05
N LYS A 501 -3.49 -22.52 22.15
CA LYS A 501 -4.65 -22.56 23.06
C LYS A 501 -5.82 -21.69 22.57
N PRO A 502 -7.08 -22.10 22.80
CA PRO A 502 -8.27 -21.38 22.35
C PRO A 502 -8.62 -20.20 23.27
N ILE A 503 -7.75 -19.18 23.31
CA ILE A 503 -7.83 -18.05 24.24
C ILE A 503 -8.95 -17.04 23.85
N GLY A 504 -9.31 -16.98 22.58
CA GLY A 504 -10.21 -15.97 22.02
C GLY A 504 -9.58 -14.57 21.87
N PRO A 505 -10.22 -13.64 21.14
CA PRO A 505 -9.63 -12.34 20.81
C PRO A 505 -9.33 -11.47 22.03
N ARG A 506 -10.29 -11.38 22.97
CA ARG A 506 -10.15 -10.58 24.20
C ARG A 506 -9.02 -11.09 25.09
N GLY A 507 -8.94 -12.40 25.31
CA GLY A 507 -7.86 -12.99 26.12
C GLY A 507 -6.48 -12.81 25.51
N ARG A 508 -6.36 -12.84 24.17
CA ARG A 508 -5.09 -12.59 23.47
C ARG A 508 -4.65 -11.13 23.64
N ASP A 509 -5.56 -10.19 23.46
CA ASP A 509 -5.28 -8.76 23.69
C ASP A 509 -4.85 -8.49 25.14
N THR A 510 -5.53 -9.08 26.13
CA THR A 510 -5.13 -8.96 27.54
C THR A 510 -3.76 -9.58 27.79
N LEU A 511 -3.45 -10.75 27.20
CA LEU A 511 -2.16 -11.39 27.35
C LEU A 511 -1.03 -10.53 26.76
N ASP A 512 -1.25 -9.98 25.56
CA ASP A 512 -0.28 -9.13 24.88
C ASP A 512 0.00 -7.83 25.66
N LYS A 513 -1.00 -7.31 26.39
CA LYS A 513 -0.81 -6.20 27.33
C LYS A 513 -0.09 -6.61 28.61
N LEU A 514 -0.38 -7.80 29.15
CA LEU A 514 0.19 -8.28 30.40
C LEU A 514 1.67 -8.64 30.30
N MET A 515 2.05 -9.34 29.24
CA MET A 515 3.36 -9.99 29.16
C MET A 515 4.55 -9.03 29.19
N PRO A 516 4.53 -7.84 28.55
CA PRO A 516 5.60 -6.84 28.71
C PRO A 516 5.84 -6.49 30.18
N TYR A 517 4.78 -6.18 30.94
CA TYR A 517 4.91 -5.89 32.37
C TYR A 517 5.39 -7.10 33.17
N MET A 518 4.96 -8.31 32.82
CA MET A 518 5.42 -9.54 33.48
C MET A 518 6.91 -9.78 33.23
N LEU A 519 7.38 -9.57 32.00
CA LEU A 519 8.78 -9.73 31.61
C LEU A 519 9.67 -8.76 32.37
N VAL A 520 9.28 -7.49 32.50
CA VAL A 520 10.03 -6.51 33.33
C VAL A 520 10.18 -7.01 34.78
N GLU A 521 9.11 -7.51 35.38
CA GLU A 521 9.16 -8.03 36.77
C GLU A 521 10.03 -9.28 36.91
N ILE A 522 9.99 -10.19 35.93
CA ILE A 522 10.84 -11.39 35.89
C ILE A 522 12.32 -11.02 35.71
N LEU A 523 12.60 -10.07 34.82
CA LEU A 523 13.94 -9.65 34.43
C LEU A 523 14.66 -8.84 35.52
N ASN A 524 13.93 -8.30 36.51
CA ASN A 524 14.48 -7.77 37.76
C ASN A 524 15.13 -8.84 38.66
N HIS A 525 15.15 -10.11 38.23
CA HIS A 525 15.77 -11.21 38.95
C HIS A 525 16.81 -11.89 38.08
N SER A 526 17.97 -12.18 38.65
CA SER A 526 19.04 -12.92 37.98
C SER A 526 19.33 -14.23 38.74
N PRO A 527 19.39 -15.39 38.06
CA PRO A 527 19.04 -15.62 36.66
C PRO A 527 17.53 -15.51 36.42
N ALA A 528 17.12 -14.85 35.33
CA ALA A 528 15.71 -14.58 35.02
C ALA A 528 14.95 -15.87 34.63
N ILE A 529 15.64 -16.82 34.00
CA ILE A 529 15.08 -18.12 33.60
C ILE A 529 14.46 -18.89 34.77
N ASN A 530 15.05 -18.80 35.96
CA ASN A 530 14.60 -19.51 37.15
C ASN A 530 13.24 -19.00 37.66
N VAL A 531 12.89 -17.76 37.32
CA VAL A 531 11.60 -17.16 37.66
C VAL A 531 10.63 -17.27 36.49
N PHE A 532 11.12 -17.16 35.25
CA PHE A 532 10.32 -17.31 34.05
C PHE A 532 9.63 -18.68 33.97
N ILE A 533 10.35 -19.78 34.22
CA ILE A 533 9.80 -21.13 34.07
C ILE A 533 8.56 -21.32 34.96
N PRO A 534 8.60 -21.12 36.29
CA PRO A 534 7.42 -21.32 37.13
C PRO A 534 6.28 -20.32 36.83
N VAL A 535 6.60 -19.05 36.53
CA VAL A 535 5.57 -18.05 36.17
C VAL A 535 4.85 -18.44 34.87
N SER A 536 5.61 -18.91 33.87
CA SER A 536 5.08 -19.33 32.57
C SER A 536 4.11 -20.52 32.69
N GLN A 537 4.34 -21.43 33.64
CA GLN A 537 3.45 -22.56 33.93
C GLN A 537 2.11 -22.08 34.53
N VAL A 538 2.15 -21.14 35.48
CA VAL A 538 0.92 -20.56 36.05
C VAL A 538 0.11 -19.83 34.97
N ILE A 539 0.77 -18.98 34.17
CA ILE A 539 0.09 -18.26 33.07
C ILE A 539 -0.52 -19.26 32.08
N GLU A 540 0.20 -20.34 31.76
CA GLU A 540 -0.28 -21.37 30.84
C GLU A 540 -1.58 -22.04 31.31
N GLN A 541 -1.80 -22.20 32.62
CA GLN A 541 -3.04 -22.79 33.17
C GLN A 541 -4.22 -21.80 33.16
N ILE A 542 -3.94 -20.51 33.34
CA ILE A 542 -4.98 -19.47 33.41
C ILE A 542 -5.25 -18.77 32.07
N VAL A 543 -4.45 -19.01 31.03
CA VAL A 543 -4.50 -18.20 29.80
C VAL A 543 -5.85 -18.23 29.06
N CYS A 544 -6.65 -19.30 29.21
CA CYS A 544 -8.00 -19.37 28.65
C CYS A 544 -9.07 -18.67 29.52
N ARG A 545 -8.68 -18.09 30.66
CA ARG A 545 -9.57 -17.42 31.61
C ARG A 545 -9.19 -15.93 31.69
N THR A 546 -9.75 -15.15 30.76
CA THR A 546 -9.43 -13.73 30.57
C THR A 546 -9.47 -12.90 31.86
N THR A 547 -10.39 -13.17 32.78
CA THR A 547 -10.52 -12.45 34.06
C THR A 547 -9.27 -12.56 34.95
N TYR A 548 -8.55 -13.68 34.93
CA TYR A 548 -7.30 -13.82 35.68
C TYR A 548 -6.13 -13.08 35.03
N LEU A 549 -6.12 -13.01 33.70
CA LEU A 549 -5.14 -12.19 32.97
C LEU A 549 -5.39 -10.70 33.22
N GLU A 550 -6.65 -10.27 33.21
CA GLU A 550 -7.06 -8.89 33.54
C GLU A 550 -6.65 -8.53 34.96
N LEU A 551 -6.86 -9.42 35.94
CA LEU A 551 -6.42 -9.22 37.32
C LEU A 551 -4.91 -8.98 37.44
N LEU A 552 -4.08 -9.78 36.76
CA LEU A 552 -2.62 -9.63 36.80
C LEU A 552 -2.15 -8.38 36.04
N PHE A 553 -2.90 -7.95 35.03
CA PHE A 553 -2.61 -6.75 34.26
C PHE A 553 -2.94 -5.49 35.07
N GLU A 554 -4.18 -5.39 35.56
CA GLU A 554 -4.72 -4.23 36.28
C GLU A 554 -4.13 -4.08 37.69
N ASN A 555 -3.62 -5.15 38.30
CA ASN A 555 -3.10 -5.12 39.66
C ASN A 555 -1.59 -5.42 39.72
N PRO A 556 -0.71 -4.38 39.69
CA PRO A 556 0.73 -4.55 39.81
C PRO A 556 1.16 -5.26 41.10
N GLY A 557 0.43 -5.08 42.20
CA GLY A 557 0.70 -5.77 43.46
C GLY A 557 0.53 -7.28 43.35
N ALA A 558 -0.57 -7.72 42.71
CA ALA A 558 -0.82 -9.14 42.45
C ALA A 558 0.25 -9.75 41.52
N ARG A 559 0.64 -9.02 40.46
CA ARG A 559 1.70 -9.44 39.53
C ARG A 559 3.05 -9.59 40.23
N LYS A 560 3.49 -8.59 40.98
CA LYS A 560 4.74 -8.64 41.77
C LYS A 560 4.72 -9.78 42.80
N GLN A 561 3.58 -10.00 43.44
CA GLN A 561 3.42 -11.07 44.41
C GLN A 561 3.47 -12.45 43.74
N LEU A 562 2.87 -12.62 42.56
CA LEU A 562 2.97 -13.86 41.77
C LEU A 562 4.43 -14.20 41.45
N VAL A 563 5.19 -13.23 40.91
CA VAL A 563 6.61 -13.38 40.59
C VAL A 563 7.42 -13.73 41.84
N ARG A 564 7.17 -13.03 42.95
CA ARG A 564 7.82 -13.28 44.25
C ARG A 564 7.54 -14.69 44.77
N LEU A 565 6.29 -15.17 44.70
CA LEU A 565 5.91 -16.50 45.17
C LEU A 565 6.50 -17.60 44.29
N CYS A 566 6.43 -17.44 42.97
CA CYS A 566 7.01 -18.36 42.00
C CYS A 566 8.53 -18.49 42.15
N LYS A 567 9.21 -17.38 42.48
CA LYS A 567 10.64 -17.37 42.80
C LYS A 567 10.95 -18.08 44.13
N ALA A 568 10.10 -17.90 45.14
CA ALA A 568 10.38 -18.37 46.49
C ALA A 568 10.13 -19.88 46.67
N SER A 569 9.18 -20.47 45.95
CA SER A 569 8.83 -21.88 46.10
C SER A 569 8.23 -22.48 44.82
N PRO A 570 8.90 -23.48 44.20
CA PRO A 570 8.32 -24.26 43.10
C PRO A 570 6.98 -24.93 43.48
N TRP A 571 6.83 -25.36 44.73
CA TRP A 571 5.59 -25.97 45.23
C TRP A 571 4.41 -24.99 45.24
N ILE A 572 4.66 -23.70 45.53
CA ILE A 572 3.61 -22.68 45.47
C ILE A 572 3.23 -22.39 44.00
N ALA A 573 4.20 -22.40 43.09
CA ALA A 573 3.92 -22.26 41.66
C ALA A 573 3.05 -23.41 41.14
N GLU A 574 3.32 -24.65 41.55
CA GLU A 574 2.50 -25.83 41.22
C GLU A 574 1.09 -25.76 41.82
N GLN A 575 0.89 -25.14 42.98
CA GLN A 575 -0.43 -24.99 43.59
C GLN A 575 -1.25 -23.85 42.96
N LEU A 576 -0.58 -22.83 42.41
CA LEU A 576 -1.21 -21.70 41.72
C LEU A 576 -1.55 -22.01 40.26
N ALA A 577 -0.78 -22.90 39.63
CA ALA A 577 -1.03 -23.46 38.30
C ALA A 577 -2.18 -24.47 38.36
#